data_AF-A0A8J2L9G2-F1
#
_entry.id   AF-A0A8J2L9G2-F1
#
_cell.length_a   1.000
_cell.length_b   1.000
_cell.length_c   1.000
_cell.angle_alpha   90.00
_cell.angle_beta   90.00
_cell.angle_gamma   90.00
#
_symmetry.space_group_name_H-M   'P 1'
#
loop_
_entity.id
_entity.type
_entity.pdbx_description
1 polymer ?
#
loop_
_entity_poly.entity_id
_entity_poly.type
_entity_poly.pdbx_seq_one_letter_code
_entity_poly.pdbx_strand_id
1 'polypeptide(L)'
;MLEAVSLMKSLQNNNNIVFAVHTIDGSVVMLEELVSHLNSRVYGLQCSKDAPLESLEELATIHISKIKLIQSTGPFKIVGYSFRASVAFEIALQMEKQNEEVELVLLDGSPRWKYLVDISDGETLQDQWENAILLGFLNQYLRSNSPIVYRELAKSQPFEDKRNYTAKVLHESFPNICLEEIKVLISSFYARAECGKKYEPSSKVKAKTVLIKATANKLSWNLPQDYGLTDICEEQLDIIEVEGNHYCFYENPLKLCLPDILNKILD
;
A
#
# COMPACT_ATOMS: atom_id res chain seq x y z
N MET A 1 12.78 15.79 -10.87
CA MET A 1 12.98 14.34 -10.61
C MET A 1 11.82 13.89 -9.73
N LEU A 2 10.73 13.39 -10.32
CA LEU A 2 9.44 13.24 -9.61
C LEU A 2 9.21 11.84 -9.01
N GLU A 3 10.10 10.88 -9.24
CA GLU A 3 9.99 9.53 -8.65
C GLU A 3 11.38 8.98 -8.34
N ALA A 4 11.54 8.48 -7.12
CA ALA A 4 12.82 8.04 -6.58
C ALA A 4 12.73 6.56 -6.20
N VAL A 5 13.74 5.80 -6.58
CA VAL A 5 14.00 4.50 -5.96
C VAL A 5 15.09 4.71 -4.93
N SER A 6 14.80 4.30 -3.70
CA SER A 6 15.68 4.50 -2.55
C SER A 6 16.26 3.17 -2.12
N LEU A 7 17.57 3.10 -1.90
CA LEU A 7 18.18 1.92 -1.29
C LEU A 7 17.83 1.93 0.20
N MET A 8 17.01 0.99 0.63
CA MET A 8 16.59 0.85 2.03
C MET A 8 17.54 -0.04 2.83
N LYS A 9 18.01 -1.13 2.21
CA LYS A 9 18.99 -2.04 2.80
C LYS A 9 20.02 -2.48 1.79
N SER A 10 21.29 -2.26 2.14
CA SER A 10 22.42 -2.82 1.42
C SER A 10 22.87 -4.14 2.06
N LEU A 11 23.22 -5.11 1.22
CA LEU A 11 23.93 -6.32 1.62
C LEU A 11 25.09 -6.52 0.64
N GLN A 12 26.30 -6.64 1.18
CA GLN A 12 27.49 -6.90 0.38
C GLN A 12 27.40 -8.31 -0.23
N ASN A 13 27.75 -8.44 -1.50
CA ASN A 13 27.81 -9.71 -2.25
C ASN A 13 26.50 -10.51 -2.31
N ASN A 14 25.36 -9.86 -2.14
CA ASN A 14 24.04 -10.47 -2.31
C ASN A 14 23.38 -9.97 -3.60
N ASN A 15 23.02 -10.92 -4.48
CA ASN A 15 22.32 -10.67 -5.74
C ASN A 15 20.79 -10.78 -5.60
N ASN A 16 20.29 -11.18 -4.44
CA ASN A 16 18.86 -11.22 -4.14
C ASN A 16 18.34 -9.80 -3.90
N ILE A 17 17.63 -9.25 -4.89
CA ILE A 17 17.09 -7.88 -4.87
C ILE A 17 15.57 -7.94 -4.71
N VAL A 18 15.06 -7.17 -3.76
CA VAL A 18 13.64 -7.02 -3.47
C VAL A 18 13.23 -5.57 -3.67
N PHE A 19 12.14 -5.36 -4.40
CA PHE A 19 11.53 -4.04 -4.58
C PHE A 19 10.27 -3.93 -3.73
N ALA A 20 10.32 -3.11 -2.69
CA ALA A 20 9.18 -2.80 -1.84
C ALA A 20 8.47 -1.55 -2.36
N VAL A 21 7.18 -1.67 -2.67
CA VAL A 21 6.36 -0.53 -3.07
C VAL A 21 6.03 0.32 -1.83
N HIS A 22 6.35 1.62 -1.88
CA HIS A 22 6.10 2.59 -0.80
C HIS A 22 4.67 2.56 -0.26
N THR A 23 4.47 3.05 0.97
CA THR A 23 3.15 3.23 1.59
C THR A 23 2.33 4.35 0.94
N ILE A 24 1.04 4.41 1.23
CA ILE A 24 0.11 5.30 0.51
C ILE A 24 0.43 6.80 0.63
N ASP A 25 1.16 7.22 1.67
CA ASP A 25 1.74 8.56 1.86
C ASP A 25 2.92 8.88 0.92
N GLY A 26 3.55 7.89 0.27
CA GLY A 26 4.72 8.08 -0.59
C GLY A 26 6.03 7.62 0.05
N SER A 27 6.01 7.28 1.34
CA SER A 27 7.17 6.94 2.14
C SER A 27 7.42 5.43 2.21
N VAL A 28 8.62 5.01 2.58
CA VAL A 28 8.93 3.60 2.90
C VAL A 28 9.33 3.44 4.37
N VAL A 29 9.27 4.52 5.15
CA VAL A 29 9.73 4.58 6.55
C VAL A 29 9.05 3.52 7.42
N MET A 30 7.75 3.27 7.21
CA MET A 30 7.02 2.25 7.99
C MET A 30 7.56 0.82 7.78
N LEU A 31 8.28 0.56 6.68
CA LEU A 31 8.87 -0.75 6.39
C LEU A 31 10.33 -0.84 6.83
N GLU A 32 10.97 0.22 7.34
CA GLU A 32 12.41 0.23 7.66
C GLU A 32 12.80 -0.84 8.66
N GLU A 33 12.03 -0.99 9.75
CA GLU A 33 12.31 -2.01 10.76
C GLU A 33 12.19 -3.42 10.18
N LEU A 34 11.13 -3.70 9.43
CA LEU A 34 10.95 -4.97 8.74
C LEU A 34 12.10 -5.27 7.77
N VAL A 35 12.41 -4.30 6.92
CA VAL A 35 13.45 -4.39 5.89
C VAL A 35 14.84 -4.62 6.51
N SER A 36 15.12 -4.02 7.66
CA SER A 36 16.40 -4.18 8.37
C SER A 36 16.72 -5.64 8.73
N HIS A 37 15.70 -6.51 8.81
CA HIS A 37 15.83 -7.93 9.13
C HIS A 37 15.84 -8.87 7.90
N LEU A 38 15.68 -8.35 6.68
CA LEU A 38 15.61 -9.19 5.47
C LEU A 38 17.00 -9.61 4.94
N ASN A 39 17.16 -10.82 4.44
CA ASN A 39 18.40 -11.33 3.84
C ASN A 39 18.54 -10.94 2.37
N SER A 40 17.95 -9.81 1.95
CA SER A 40 17.98 -9.31 0.58
C SER A 40 18.43 -7.85 0.53
N ARG A 41 18.92 -7.42 -0.63
CA ARG A 41 19.08 -5.98 -0.91
C ARG A 41 17.70 -5.42 -1.21
N VAL A 42 17.27 -4.39 -0.48
CA VAL A 42 15.91 -3.86 -0.59
C VAL A 42 15.92 -2.44 -1.14
N TYR A 43 15.13 -2.24 -2.19
CA TYR A 43 14.85 -0.94 -2.76
C TYR A 43 13.39 -0.55 -2.55
N GLY A 44 13.19 0.65 -2.01
CA GLY A 44 11.89 1.26 -1.87
C GLY A 44 11.52 2.07 -3.11
N LEU A 45 10.43 1.72 -3.78
CA LEU A 45 9.86 2.52 -4.87
C LEU A 45 9.08 3.66 -4.23
N GLN A 46 9.45 4.93 -4.42
CA GLN A 46 8.75 6.08 -3.84
C GLN A 46 7.98 6.87 -4.90
N CYS A 47 6.83 7.42 -4.50
CA CYS A 47 6.04 8.33 -5.33
C CYS A 47 6.03 9.72 -4.69
N SER A 48 6.51 10.73 -5.41
CA SER A 48 6.45 12.11 -4.90
C SER A 48 5.00 12.57 -4.75
N LYS A 49 4.80 13.53 -3.85
CA LYS A 49 3.50 14.18 -3.61
C LYS A 49 2.97 14.94 -4.83
N ASP A 50 3.87 15.36 -5.73
CA ASP A 50 3.56 16.10 -6.95
C ASP A 50 3.54 15.22 -8.21
N ALA A 51 3.68 13.90 -8.07
CA ALA A 51 3.61 12.99 -9.21
C ALA A 51 2.18 13.07 -9.81
N PRO A 52 2.05 13.36 -11.11
CA PRO A 52 0.76 13.27 -11.77
C PRO A 52 0.35 11.79 -11.75
N LEU A 53 -0.70 11.49 -11.00
CA LEU A 53 -1.26 10.15 -10.90
C LEU A 53 -2.61 10.19 -11.58
N GLU A 54 -2.63 9.89 -12.88
CA GLU A 54 -3.89 9.75 -13.63
C GLU A 54 -4.47 8.34 -13.45
N SER A 55 -3.61 7.33 -13.33
CA SER A 55 -3.99 5.93 -13.14
C SER A 55 -2.98 5.12 -12.34
N LEU A 56 -3.39 3.93 -11.88
CA LEU A 56 -2.52 3.02 -11.15
C LEU A 56 -1.51 2.33 -12.10
N GLU A 57 -1.94 2.09 -13.33
CA GLU A 57 -1.19 1.51 -14.44
C GLU A 57 -0.02 2.40 -14.88
N GLU A 58 -0.23 3.72 -14.92
CA GLU A 58 0.83 4.69 -15.18
C GLU A 58 1.87 4.67 -14.06
N LEU A 59 1.44 4.66 -12.80
CA LEU A 59 2.36 4.55 -11.65
C LEU A 59 3.19 3.27 -11.71
N ALA A 60 2.57 2.14 -12.05
CA ALA A 60 3.28 0.87 -12.24
C ALA A 60 4.30 0.96 -13.39
N THR A 61 3.94 1.60 -14.51
CA THR A 61 4.85 1.81 -15.66
C THR A 61 6.09 2.59 -15.24
N ILE A 62 5.91 3.67 -14.47
CA ILE A 62 7.03 4.49 -14.05
C ILE A 62 7.90 3.70 -13.06
N HIS A 63 7.31 2.98 -12.11
CA HIS A 63 8.05 2.11 -11.21
C HIS A 63 8.86 1.03 -11.94
N ILE A 64 8.29 0.37 -12.95
CA ILE A 64 9.00 -0.61 -13.79
C ILE A 64 10.22 0.04 -14.45
N SER A 65 10.08 1.25 -15.00
CA SER A 65 11.19 1.96 -15.63
C SER A 65 12.35 2.18 -14.66
N LYS A 66 12.07 2.41 -13.38
CA LYS A 66 13.09 2.60 -12.34
C LYS A 66 13.67 1.30 -11.84
N ILE A 67 12.85 0.26 -11.68
CA ILE A 67 13.30 -1.10 -11.34
C ILE A 67 14.32 -1.56 -12.38
N LYS A 68 14.03 -1.36 -13.67
CA LYS A 68 14.90 -1.77 -14.79
C LYS A 68 16.26 -1.07 -14.83
N LEU A 69 16.42 0.09 -14.19
CA LEU A 69 17.72 0.76 -14.04
C LEU A 69 18.62 0.06 -13.00
N ILE A 70 18.03 -0.69 -12.07
CA ILE A 70 18.72 -1.39 -10.98
C ILE A 70 18.94 -2.86 -11.33
N GLN A 71 17.90 -3.50 -11.87
CA GLN A 71 17.90 -4.90 -12.30
C GLN A 71 17.30 -4.98 -13.70
N SER A 72 18.12 -5.25 -14.71
CA SER A 72 17.69 -5.23 -16.11
C SER A 72 16.79 -6.39 -16.51
N THR A 73 16.96 -7.56 -15.88
CA THR A 73 16.27 -8.82 -16.21
C THR A 73 15.78 -9.52 -14.95
N GLY A 74 14.66 -10.23 -15.07
CA GLY A 74 14.08 -11.01 -13.98
C GLY A 74 14.94 -12.22 -13.53
N PRO A 75 14.46 -12.98 -12.54
CA PRO A 75 13.16 -12.81 -11.87
C PRO A 75 13.13 -11.56 -10.96
N PHE A 76 12.01 -10.84 -10.96
CA PHE A 76 11.78 -9.67 -10.11
C PHE A 76 11.01 -10.06 -8.85
N LYS A 77 11.52 -9.72 -7.67
CA LYS A 77 10.81 -9.91 -6.40
C LYS A 77 10.14 -8.61 -5.97
N ILE A 78 8.82 -8.56 -6.05
CA ILE A 78 8.02 -7.35 -5.78
C ILE A 78 7.18 -7.56 -4.52
N VAL A 79 7.26 -6.62 -3.59
CA VAL A 79 6.50 -6.65 -2.33
C VAL A 79 5.59 -5.42 -2.26
N GLY A 80 4.28 -5.64 -2.09
CA GLY A 80 3.29 -4.56 -1.98
C GLY A 80 2.50 -4.64 -0.67
N TYR A 81 2.48 -3.55 0.10
CA TYR A 81 1.73 -3.48 1.37
C TYR A 81 0.44 -2.66 1.25
N SER A 82 -0.66 -3.17 1.81
CA SER A 82 -1.95 -2.46 1.87
C SER A 82 -2.46 -2.09 0.47
N PHE A 83 -2.92 -0.85 0.26
CA PHE A 83 -3.29 -0.28 -1.05
C PHE A 83 -2.27 -0.62 -2.15
N ARG A 84 -1.00 -0.71 -1.79
CA ARG A 84 0.14 -0.84 -2.71
C ARG A 84 0.35 -2.27 -3.17
N ALA A 85 -0.34 -3.23 -2.56
CA ALA A 85 -0.57 -4.54 -3.15
C ALA A 85 -1.17 -4.40 -4.57
N SER A 86 -2.05 -3.43 -4.81
CA SER A 86 -2.60 -3.15 -6.14
C SER A 86 -1.53 -2.70 -7.14
N VAL A 87 -0.62 -1.82 -6.70
CA VAL A 87 0.50 -1.34 -7.55
C VAL A 87 1.49 -2.46 -7.83
N ALA A 88 1.85 -3.26 -6.81
CA ALA A 88 2.72 -4.42 -6.98
C ALA A 88 2.12 -5.45 -7.95
N PHE A 89 0.80 -5.68 -7.85
CA PHE A 89 0.06 -6.55 -8.76
C PHE A 89 0.10 -6.04 -10.20
N GLU A 90 -0.12 -4.75 -10.41
CA GLU A 90 -0.05 -4.14 -11.75
C GLU A 90 1.37 -4.15 -12.32
N ILE A 91 2.39 -3.95 -11.48
CA ILE A 91 3.80 -4.12 -11.88
C ILE A 91 4.02 -5.54 -12.41
N ALA A 92 3.52 -6.56 -11.70
CA ALA A 92 3.63 -7.95 -12.13
C ALA A 92 2.94 -8.18 -13.48
N LEU A 93 1.70 -7.72 -13.66
CA LEU A 93 0.96 -7.85 -14.92
C LEU A 93 1.70 -7.21 -16.12
N GLN A 94 2.25 -6.02 -15.94
CA GLN A 94 2.96 -5.33 -17.01
C GLN A 94 4.33 -5.96 -17.33
N MET A 95 5.03 -6.48 -16.31
CA MET A 95 6.28 -7.21 -16.48
C MET A 95 6.05 -8.55 -17.19
N GLU A 96 4.98 -9.28 -16.87
CA GLU A 96 4.60 -10.52 -17.56
C GLU A 96 4.28 -10.29 -19.04
N LYS A 97 3.60 -9.19 -19.38
CA LYS A 97 3.38 -8.77 -20.77
C LYS A 97 4.68 -8.51 -21.53
N GLN A 98 5.77 -8.21 -20.81
CA GLN A 98 7.12 -8.05 -21.35
C GLN A 98 7.95 -9.35 -21.31
N ASN A 99 7.33 -10.49 -20.95
CA ASN A 99 7.96 -11.80 -20.77
C ASN A 99 9.01 -11.82 -19.64
N GLU A 100 8.84 -10.98 -18.63
CA GLU A 100 9.66 -11.02 -17.42
C GLU A 100 9.00 -11.88 -16.34
N GLU A 101 9.82 -12.64 -15.63
CA GLU A 101 9.38 -13.44 -14.49
C GLU A 101 9.27 -12.57 -13.23
N VAL A 102 8.20 -12.76 -12.46
CA VAL A 102 7.91 -12.00 -11.24
C VAL A 102 7.50 -12.95 -10.12
N GLU A 103 8.05 -12.72 -8.93
CA GLU A 103 7.58 -13.27 -7.66
C GLU A 103 6.89 -12.15 -6.88
N LEU A 104 5.63 -12.38 -6.50
CA LEU A 104 4.78 -11.35 -5.91
C LEU A 104 4.44 -11.68 -4.45
N VAL A 105 4.77 -10.77 -3.54
CA VAL A 105 4.36 -10.87 -2.13
C VAL A 105 3.45 -9.69 -1.78
N LEU A 106 2.23 -10.01 -1.35
CA LEU A 106 1.24 -9.03 -0.94
C LEU A 106 1.12 -9.04 0.58
N LEU A 107 1.45 -7.92 1.20
CA LEU A 107 1.35 -7.72 2.64
C LEU A 107 0.01 -7.06 2.95
N ASP A 108 -0.92 -7.85 3.48
CA ASP A 108 -2.21 -7.43 3.99
C ASP A 108 -2.99 -6.47 3.06
N GLY A 109 -3.02 -6.81 1.78
CA GLY A 109 -3.70 -6.03 0.74
C GLY A 109 -3.91 -6.79 -0.56
N SER A 110 -4.78 -6.27 -1.43
CA SER A 110 -5.02 -6.80 -2.78
C SER A 110 -5.57 -5.70 -3.70
N PRO A 111 -5.60 -5.93 -5.04
CA PRO A 111 -6.34 -5.08 -5.99
C PRO A 111 -7.80 -4.80 -5.64
N ARG A 112 -8.40 -5.62 -4.77
CA ARG A 112 -9.80 -5.51 -4.34
C ARG A 112 -10.00 -4.59 -3.13
N TRP A 113 -9.01 -3.76 -2.81
CA TRP A 113 -9.06 -2.85 -1.68
C TRP A 113 -10.23 -1.84 -1.74
N LYS A 114 -10.76 -1.50 -2.93
CA LYS A 114 -11.94 -0.61 -3.06
C LYS A 114 -13.22 -1.19 -2.44
N TYR A 115 -13.30 -2.51 -2.28
CA TYR A 115 -14.41 -3.18 -1.61
C TYR A 115 -14.27 -3.18 -0.08
N LEU A 116 -13.19 -2.59 0.47
CA LEU A 116 -13.00 -2.39 1.91
C LEU A 116 -13.82 -1.23 2.47
N VAL A 117 -14.27 -0.31 1.62
CA VAL A 117 -15.11 0.82 2.04
C VAL A 117 -16.56 0.34 2.08
N ASP A 118 -17.02 -0.02 3.28
CA ASP A 118 -18.42 -0.35 3.55
C ASP A 118 -19.27 0.91 3.36
N ILE A 119 -20.19 0.85 2.39
CA ILE A 119 -21.07 1.96 2.06
C ILE A 119 -22.36 1.77 2.86
N SER A 120 -22.46 2.40 4.04
CA SER A 120 -23.67 2.40 4.85
C SER A 120 -24.79 3.22 4.21
N ASP A 121 -26.05 2.85 4.43
CA ASP A 121 -27.21 3.60 3.92
C ASP A 121 -27.33 5.00 4.55
N GLY A 122 -27.48 6.04 3.72
CA GLY A 122 -27.92 7.38 4.16
C GLY A 122 -27.08 8.58 3.68
N GLU A 123 -25.86 8.38 3.20
CA GLU A 123 -24.99 9.42 2.60
C GLU A 123 -24.82 9.17 1.09
N THR A 124 -24.38 10.18 0.31
CA THR A 124 -24.01 9.91 -1.09
C THR A 124 -22.79 8.96 -1.13
N LEU A 125 -22.70 8.10 -2.17
CA LEU A 125 -21.57 7.19 -2.36
C LEU A 125 -20.20 7.90 -2.32
N GLN A 126 -20.17 9.17 -2.73
CA GLN A 126 -18.98 10.00 -2.76
C GLN A 126 -18.59 10.48 -1.36
N ASP A 127 -19.55 10.87 -0.53
CA ASP A 127 -19.28 11.38 0.81
C ASP A 127 -18.71 10.31 1.73
N GLN A 128 -19.28 9.11 1.63
CA GLN A 128 -18.84 7.94 2.41
C GLN A 128 -17.42 7.54 2.04
N TRP A 129 -17.12 7.57 0.74
CA TRP A 129 -15.79 7.31 0.22
C TRP A 129 -14.77 8.32 0.78
N GLU A 130 -15.06 9.61 0.67
CA GLU A 130 -14.20 10.67 1.21
C GLU A 130 -13.97 10.49 2.71
N ASN A 131 -15.03 10.24 3.48
CA ASN A 131 -14.94 10.03 4.92
C ASN A 131 -14.06 8.81 5.25
N ALA A 132 -14.27 7.69 4.56
CA ALA A 132 -13.50 6.46 4.78
C ALA A 132 -12.01 6.64 4.47
N ILE A 133 -11.67 7.30 3.36
CA ILE A 133 -10.28 7.56 2.97
C ILE A 133 -9.59 8.51 3.95
N LEU A 134 -10.27 9.57 4.41
CA LEU A 134 -9.71 10.52 5.37
C LEU A 134 -9.54 9.92 6.78
N LEU A 135 -10.46 9.06 7.21
CA LEU A 135 -10.32 8.30 8.46
C LEU A 135 -9.20 7.25 8.36
N GLY A 136 -9.06 6.60 7.20
CA GLY A 136 -7.94 5.70 6.91
C GLY A 136 -6.59 6.42 6.94
N PHE A 137 -6.55 7.67 6.46
CA PHE A 137 -5.40 8.55 6.58
C PHE A 137 -5.05 8.83 8.04
N LEU A 138 -6.02 9.28 8.86
CA LEU A 138 -5.77 9.57 10.28
C LEU A 138 -5.30 8.35 11.06
N ASN A 139 -5.89 7.17 10.81
CA ASN A 139 -5.53 5.94 11.49
C ASN A 139 -4.06 5.53 11.31
N GLN A 140 -3.41 5.90 10.21
CA GLN A 140 -1.98 5.63 10.01
C GLN A 140 -1.10 6.34 11.04
N TYR A 141 -1.52 7.51 11.50
CA TYR A 141 -0.73 8.33 12.44
C TYR A 141 -1.25 8.22 13.87
N LEU A 142 -2.57 8.24 14.04
CA LEU A 142 -3.22 8.31 15.35
C LEU A 142 -3.58 6.93 15.92
N ARG A 143 -3.57 5.88 15.09
CA ARG A 143 -3.89 4.48 15.44
C ARG A 143 -5.24 4.30 16.17
N SER A 144 -6.11 5.30 16.07
CA SER A 144 -7.43 5.31 16.66
C SER A 144 -8.28 6.38 15.97
N ASN A 145 -9.56 6.08 15.78
CA ASN A 145 -10.54 7.06 15.35
C ASN A 145 -11.47 7.38 16.52
N SER A 146 -11.52 8.65 16.91
CA SER A 146 -12.50 9.12 17.87
C SER A 146 -13.89 9.16 17.23
N PRO A 147 -14.96 8.69 17.90
CA PRO A 147 -16.32 8.86 17.41
C PRO A 147 -16.70 10.32 17.14
N ILE A 148 -16.04 11.27 17.81
CA ILE A 148 -16.20 12.72 17.57
C ILE A 148 -15.64 13.08 16.19
N VAL A 149 -14.44 12.62 15.86
CA VAL A 149 -13.79 12.88 14.56
C VAL A 149 -14.66 12.36 13.42
N TYR A 150 -15.20 11.14 13.54
CA TYR A 150 -16.13 10.59 12.56
C TYR A 150 -17.35 11.50 12.35
N ARG A 151 -18.03 11.91 13.44
CA ARG A 151 -19.24 12.75 13.35
C ARG A 151 -18.98 14.12 12.77
N GLU A 152 -17.86 14.75 13.12
CA GLU A 152 -17.54 16.09 12.61
C GLU A 152 -17.10 16.04 11.14
N LEU A 153 -16.39 14.99 10.74
CA LEU A 153 -16.04 14.76 9.34
C LEU A 153 -17.29 14.53 8.48
N ALA A 154 -18.25 13.72 8.95
CA ALA A 154 -19.50 13.46 8.25
C ALA A 154 -20.37 14.71 8.03
N LYS A 155 -20.25 15.73 8.88
CA LYS A 155 -20.94 17.02 8.73
C LYS A 155 -20.20 18.01 7.84
N SER A 156 -18.93 17.76 7.53
CA SER A 156 -18.07 18.70 6.81
C SER A 156 -18.28 18.56 5.31
N GLN A 157 -18.61 19.66 4.63
CA GLN A 157 -18.79 19.74 3.18
C GLN A 157 -18.49 21.17 2.70
N PRO A 158 -17.85 21.37 1.54
CA PRO A 158 -17.40 20.38 0.55
C PRO A 158 -16.12 19.61 0.98
N PHE A 159 -15.55 18.78 0.11
CA PHE A 159 -14.31 18.02 0.38
C PHE A 159 -13.18 18.88 0.96
N GLU A 160 -13.05 20.15 0.53
CA GLU A 160 -12.07 21.09 1.06
C GLU A 160 -12.19 21.26 2.58
N ASP A 161 -13.41 21.30 3.10
CA ASP A 161 -13.67 21.42 4.54
C ASP A 161 -13.37 20.11 5.28
N LYS A 162 -13.68 18.96 4.67
CA LYS A 162 -13.27 17.65 5.20
C LYS A 162 -11.75 17.54 5.31
N ARG A 163 -11.02 17.96 4.26
CA ARG A 163 -9.56 18.00 4.25
C ARG A 163 -9.03 18.95 5.32
N ASN A 164 -9.60 20.15 5.44
CA ASN A 164 -9.18 21.14 6.44
C ASN A 164 -9.38 20.62 7.86
N TYR A 165 -10.53 20.00 8.14
CA TYR A 165 -10.82 19.37 9.43
C TYR A 165 -9.85 18.22 9.73
N THR A 166 -9.64 17.31 8.77
CA THR A 166 -8.70 16.19 8.89
C THR A 166 -7.28 16.69 9.17
N ALA A 167 -6.83 17.74 8.47
CA ALA A 167 -5.52 18.34 8.68
C ALA A 167 -5.38 18.93 10.08
N LYS A 168 -6.43 19.61 10.57
CA LYS A 168 -6.46 20.18 11.92
C LYS A 168 -6.35 19.08 12.99
N VAL A 169 -7.12 18.00 12.86
CA VAL A 169 -7.08 16.86 13.79
C VAL A 169 -5.66 16.27 13.88
N LEU A 170 -4.99 16.08 12.74
CA LEU A 170 -3.61 15.59 12.75
C LEU A 170 -2.64 16.61 13.35
N HIS A 171 -2.77 17.89 12.99
CA HIS A 171 -1.90 18.96 13.48
C HIS A 171 -1.99 19.14 15.01
N GLU A 172 -3.17 18.95 15.61
CA GLU A 172 -3.33 18.97 17.08
C GLU A 172 -2.48 17.91 17.79
N SER A 173 -2.26 16.76 17.15
CA SER A 173 -1.40 15.69 17.68
C SER A 173 0.08 15.89 17.31
N PHE A 174 0.35 16.59 16.21
CA PHE A 174 1.70 16.85 15.69
C PHE A 174 1.90 18.34 15.35
N PRO A 175 1.95 19.23 16.36
CA PRO A 175 1.95 20.68 16.15
C PRO A 175 3.20 21.21 15.44
N ASN A 176 4.26 20.40 15.35
CA ASN A 176 5.50 20.76 14.66
C ASN A 176 5.42 20.60 13.13
N ILE A 177 4.41 19.91 12.60
CA ILE A 177 4.21 19.73 11.17
C ILE A 177 3.33 20.87 10.66
N CYS A 178 3.75 21.54 9.58
CA CYS A 178 2.98 22.64 9.01
C CYS A 178 1.59 22.16 8.53
N LEU A 179 0.54 22.89 8.90
CA LEU A 179 -0.83 22.54 8.54
C LEU A 179 -1.03 22.43 7.01
N GLU A 180 -0.40 23.32 6.24
CA GLU A 180 -0.48 23.27 4.77
C GLU A 180 0.25 22.05 4.19
N GLU A 181 1.33 21.60 4.81
CA GLU A 181 2.02 20.36 4.39
C GLU A 181 1.13 19.13 4.64
N ILE A 182 0.40 19.11 5.76
CA ILE A 182 -0.57 18.05 6.06
C ILE A 182 -1.70 18.05 5.02
N LYS A 183 -2.23 19.22 4.64
CA LYS A 183 -3.28 19.32 3.61
C LYS A 183 -2.80 18.80 2.26
N VAL A 184 -1.57 19.14 1.85
CA VAL A 184 -0.97 18.60 0.62
C VAL A 184 -0.88 17.09 0.70
N LEU A 185 -0.40 16.54 1.83
CA LEU A 185 -0.29 15.10 2.03
C LEU A 185 -1.65 14.39 1.95
N ILE A 186 -2.69 14.95 2.57
CA ILE A 186 -4.07 14.44 2.49
C ILE A 186 -4.58 14.47 1.04
N SER A 187 -4.35 15.56 0.31
CA SER A 187 -4.76 15.67 -1.09
C SER A 187 -4.06 14.63 -1.97
N SER A 188 -2.75 14.42 -1.82
CA SER A 188 -2.02 13.38 -2.54
C SER A 188 -2.55 11.99 -2.17
N PHE A 189 -2.78 11.73 -0.88
CA PHE A 189 -3.34 10.48 -0.38
C PHE A 189 -4.70 10.16 -1.00
N TYR A 190 -5.60 11.14 -1.01
CA TYR A 190 -6.93 11.01 -1.58
C TYR A 190 -6.89 10.79 -3.10
N ALA A 191 -6.05 11.52 -3.82
CA ALA A 191 -5.88 11.32 -5.26
C ALA A 191 -5.42 9.88 -5.60
N ARG A 192 -4.51 9.33 -4.80
CA ARG A 192 -4.06 7.92 -4.94
C ARG A 192 -5.19 6.93 -4.70
N ALA A 193 -5.99 7.18 -3.65
CA ALA A 193 -7.17 6.37 -3.38
C ALA A 193 -8.16 6.41 -4.56
N GLU A 194 -8.38 7.57 -5.17
CA GLU A 194 -9.24 7.72 -6.35
C GLU A 194 -8.73 6.93 -7.57
N CYS A 195 -7.41 6.86 -7.79
CA CYS A 195 -6.84 5.99 -8.83
C CYS A 195 -7.15 4.52 -8.54
N GLY A 196 -6.91 4.06 -7.31
CA GLY A 196 -7.17 2.65 -6.96
C GLY A 196 -8.65 2.28 -6.93
N LYS A 197 -9.56 3.24 -6.73
CA LYS A 197 -11.02 3.04 -6.83
C LYS A 197 -11.44 2.62 -8.24
N LYS A 198 -10.78 3.22 -9.24
CA LYS A 198 -11.05 2.98 -10.67
C LYS A 198 -10.32 1.76 -11.21
N TYR A 199 -9.27 1.31 -10.53
CA TYR A 199 -8.45 0.18 -10.96
C TYR A 199 -9.24 -1.13 -10.99
N GLU A 200 -9.00 -1.89 -12.06
CA GLU A 200 -9.37 -3.29 -12.23
C GLU A 200 -8.23 -4.00 -12.97
N PRO A 201 -7.71 -5.13 -12.45
CA PRO A 201 -6.69 -5.90 -13.15
C PRO A 201 -7.12 -6.24 -14.59
N SER A 202 -6.27 -5.91 -15.56
CA SER A 202 -6.58 -6.14 -16.99
C SER A 202 -6.63 -7.63 -17.38
N SER A 203 -6.00 -8.50 -16.58
CA SER A 203 -6.01 -9.95 -16.73
C SER A 203 -5.70 -10.61 -15.39
N LYS A 204 -5.70 -11.95 -15.38
CA LYS A 204 -5.11 -12.70 -14.28
C LYS A 204 -3.58 -12.59 -14.31
N VAL A 205 -2.95 -12.59 -13.14
CA VAL A 205 -1.49 -12.62 -12.98
C VAL A 205 -1.00 -14.06 -12.94
N LYS A 206 0.13 -14.33 -13.61
CA LYS A 206 0.78 -15.66 -13.63
C LYS A 206 1.80 -15.83 -12.53
N ALA A 207 2.35 -14.72 -12.03
CA ALA A 207 3.36 -14.66 -11.00
C ALA A 207 2.94 -15.49 -9.79
N LYS A 208 3.88 -16.28 -9.28
CA LYS A 208 3.72 -16.94 -8.00
C LYS A 208 3.43 -15.88 -6.95
N THR A 209 2.25 -15.95 -6.37
CA THR A 209 1.73 -14.91 -5.46
C THR A 209 1.58 -15.47 -4.05
N VAL A 210 2.14 -14.76 -3.07
CA VAL A 210 1.95 -15.04 -1.65
C VAL A 210 1.21 -13.88 -0.99
N LEU A 211 0.06 -14.17 -0.36
CA LEU A 211 -0.63 -13.23 0.52
C LEU A 211 -0.19 -13.48 1.96
N ILE A 212 0.44 -12.48 2.59
CA ILE A 212 0.70 -12.47 4.03
C ILE A 212 -0.30 -11.50 4.66
N LYS A 213 -1.29 -11.98 5.39
CA LYS A 213 -2.36 -11.15 5.95
C LYS A 213 -2.36 -11.12 7.48
N ALA A 214 -2.83 -10.01 8.04
CA ALA A 214 -2.96 -9.85 9.47
C ALA A 214 -4.23 -10.54 9.99
N THR A 215 -4.12 -11.29 11.08
CA THR A 215 -5.25 -12.02 11.71
C THR A 215 -6.35 -11.10 12.24
N ALA A 216 -6.03 -9.86 12.65
CA ALA A 216 -6.96 -8.87 13.18
C ALA A 216 -7.09 -7.64 12.26
N ASN A 217 -7.17 -7.83 10.95
CA ASN A 217 -7.48 -6.75 10.01
C ASN A 217 -9.00 -6.50 9.93
N LYS A 218 -9.46 -5.39 10.52
CA LYS A 218 -10.88 -5.00 10.46
C LYS A 218 -11.31 -4.41 9.13
N LEU A 219 -10.37 -3.89 8.35
CA LEU A 219 -10.66 -3.30 7.04
C LEU A 219 -11.13 -4.38 6.07
N SER A 220 -10.55 -5.58 6.16
CA SER A 220 -10.80 -6.69 5.25
C SER A 220 -11.98 -7.59 5.61
N TRP A 221 -12.81 -7.22 6.60
CA TRP A 221 -13.96 -8.02 7.01
C TRP A 221 -14.99 -8.27 5.91
N ASN A 222 -15.09 -7.35 4.94
CA ASN A 222 -15.99 -7.50 3.79
C ASN A 222 -15.33 -8.21 2.59
N LEU A 223 -14.05 -8.60 2.72
CA LEU A 223 -13.36 -9.37 1.69
C LEU A 223 -13.41 -10.87 2.01
N PRO A 224 -13.33 -11.74 0.98
CA PRO A 224 -13.11 -13.17 1.22
C PRO A 224 -11.75 -13.43 1.89
N GLN A 225 -11.55 -14.66 2.40
CA GLN A 225 -10.36 -15.02 3.18
C GLN A 225 -9.03 -14.75 2.45
N ASP A 226 -9.04 -14.82 1.12
CA ASP A 226 -7.92 -14.61 0.19
C ASP A 226 -7.85 -13.18 -0.37
N TYR A 227 -8.65 -12.26 0.17
CA TYR A 227 -8.80 -10.89 -0.32
C TYR A 227 -9.26 -10.80 -1.80
N GLY A 228 -9.95 -11.84 -2.27
CA GLY A 228 -10.44 -11.96 -3.63
C GLY A 228 -9.32 -12.18 -4.67
N LEU A 229 -8.15 -12.64 -4.25
CA LEU A 229 -7.02 -12.89 -5.14
C LEU A 229 -7.24 -14.13 -6.03
N THR A 230 -7.96 -15.15 -5.59
CA THR A 230 -8.23 -16.38 -6.39
C THR A 230 -8.85 -16.08 -7.75
N ASP A 231 -9.68 -15.03 -7.85
CA ASP A 231 -10.30 -14.67 -9.13
C ASP A 231 -9.33 -14.02 -10.12
N ILE A 232 -8.25 -13.44 -9.62
CA ILE A 232 -7.31 -12.62 -10.39
C ILE A 232 -5.90 -13.22 -10.45
N CYS A 233 -5.63 -14.35 -9.81
CA CYS A 233 -4.39 -15.14 -10.00
C CYS A 233 -4.67 -16.38 -10.88
N GLU A 234 -3.71 -16.76 -11.73
CA GLU A 234 -3.76 -18.02 -12.50
C GLU A 234 -3.25 -19.21 -11.67
N GLU A 235 -2.16 -19.01 -10.92
CA GLU A 235 -1.58 -20.03 -10.06
C GLU A 235 -2.28 -20.13 -8.70
N GLN A 236 -2.03 -21.24 -8.00
CA GLN A 236 -2.50 -21.42 -6.63
C GLN A 236 -1.87 -20.36 -5.70
N LEU A 237 -2.72 -19.66 -4.96
CA LEU A 237 -2.31 -18.65 -3.99
C LEU A 237 -1.82 -19.30 -2.70
N ASP A 238 -0.62 -18.92 -2.25
CA ASP A 238 -0.14 -19.22 -0.90
C ASP A 238 -0.65 -18.13 0.07
N ILE A 239 -1.39 -18.51 1.10
CA ILE A 239 -1.90 -17.59 2.13
C ILE A 239 -1.23 -17.89 3.46
N ILE A 240 -0.61 -16.88 4.06
CA ILE A 240 0.03 -16.96 5.37
C ILE A 240 -0.62 -15.93 6.29
N GLU A 241 -1.02 -16.36 7.48
CA GLU A 241 -1.59 -15.47 8.49
C GLU A 241 -0.53 -15.11 9.53
N VAL A 242 -0.48 -13.83 9.89
CA VAL A 242 0.44 -13.28 10.90
C VAL A 242 -0.36 -12.58 12.00
N GLU A 243 0.05 -12.76 13.25
CA GLU A 243 -0.60 -12.11 14.38
C GLU A 243 -0.48 -10.58 14.29
N GLY A 244 -1.53 -9.85 14.64
CA GLY A 244 -1.55 -8.39 14.64
C GLY A 244 -2.67 -7.81 13.78
N ASN A 245 -2.61 -6.49 13.56
CA ASN A 245 -3.55 -5.78 12.70
C ASN A 245 -2.81 -5.08 11.55
N HIS A 246 -3.58 -4.60 10.58
CA HIS A 246 -3.11 -3.89 9.39
C HIS A 246 -2.01 -2.86 9.68
N TYR A 247 -2.19 -2.06 10.74
CA TYR A 247 -1.34 -0.91 11.03
C TYR A 247 -0.10 -1.22 11.87
N CYS A 248 0.04 -2.41 12.47
CA CYS A 248 1.12 -2.67 13.42
C CYS A 248 1.89 -3.98 13.19
N PHE A 249 1.45 -4.86 12.29
CA PHE A 249 2.11 -6.16 12.11
C PHE A 249 3.53 -6.05 11.50
N TYR A 250 3.96 -4.85 11.09
CA TYR A 250 5.33 -4.53 10.68
C TYR A 250 6.19 -3.87 11.78
N GLU A 251 5.61 -3.45 12.92
CA GLU A 251 6.29 -2.66 13.98
C GLU A 251 6.94 -3.50 15.08
N ASN A 252 6.67 -4.80 15.11
CA ASN A 252 7.41 -5.76 15.94
C ASN A 252 7.65 -7.02 15.10
N PRO A 253 8.31 -6.89 13.94
CA PRO A 253 8.30 -7.91 12.91
C PRO A 253 8.95 -9.21 13.42
N LEU A 254 9.96 -9.11 14.29
CA LEU A 254 10.60 -10.26 14.94
C LEU A 254 9.68 -11.05 15.87
N LYS A 255 8.81 -10.39 16.64
CA LYS A 255 7.85 -11.10 17.50
C LYS A 255 6.81 -11.87 16.70
N LEU A 256 6.57 -11.41 15.47
CA LEU A 256 5.59 -11.95 14.55
C LEU A 256 6.21 -12.93 13.55
N CYS A 257 7.51 -13.20 13.66
CA CYS A 257 8.31 -13.99 12.71
C CYS A 257 8.16 -13.55 11.25
N LEU A 258 7.70 -12.32 11.00
CA LEU A 258 7.44 -11.81 9.66
C LEU A 258 8.72 -11.74 8.80
N PRO A 259 9.89 -11.33 9.33
CA PRO A 259 11.15 -11.40 8.58
C PRO A 259 11.53 -12.83 8.21
N ASP A 260 11.33 -13.81 9.11
CA ASP A 260 11.68 -15.21 8.84
C ASP A 260 10.80 -15.79 7.73
N ILE A 261 9.50 -15.48 7.76
CA ILE A 261 8.54 -15.84 6.72
C ILE A 261 8.97 -15.21 5.40
N LEU A 262 9.25 -13.91 5.38
CA LEU A 262 9.66 -13.19 4.18
C LEU A 262 10.98 -13.69 3.62
N ASN A 263 11.99 -13.93 4.46
CA ASN A 263 13.27 -14.50 4.03
C ASN A 263 13.06 -15.86 3.39
N LYS A 264 12.22 -16.73 3.95
CA LYS A 264 11.92 -18.04 3.36
C LYS A 264 11.21 -17.95 2.01
N ILE A 265 10.34 -16.96 1.82
CA ILE A 265 9.63 -16.75 0.55
C ILE A 265 10.54 -16.12 -0.50
N LEU A 266 11.37 -15.17 -0.07
CA LEU A 266 12.20 -14.32 -0.91
C LEU A 266 13.62 -14.86 -1.11
N ASP A 267 13.99 -16.02 -0.55
CA ASP A 267 15.27 -16.69 -0.82
C ASP A 267 15.20 -17.45 -2.15
#